data_AF-A0A7T0BRH7-F1
#
_entry.id   AF-A0A7T0BRH7-F1
#
_cell.length_a   1.000
_cell.length_b   1.000
_cell.length_c   1.000
_cell.angle_alpha   90.00
_cell.angle_beta   90.00
_cell.angle_gamma   90.00
#
_symmetry.space_group_name_H-M   'P 1'
#
loop_
_entity.id
_entity.type
_entity.pdbx_description
1 polymer ?
#
loop_
_entity_poly.entity_id
_entity_poly.type
_entity_poly.pdbx_seq_one_letter_code
_entity_poly.pdbx_strand_id
1 'polypeptide(L)' 'MNAIQLYATTMDPKNRLLTKITSNNVLKNDYIFNTLLGANVNLRKIFIKKYFYY' A
#
# COMPACT_ATOMS: atom_id res chain seq x y z
N MET A 1 -7.98 -11.27 16.45
CA MET A 1 -6.58 -11.64 16.78
C MET A 1 -6.34 -11.32 18.23
N ASN A 2 -5.82 -12.28 18.99
CA ASN A 2 -5.50 -12.07 20.41
C ASN A 2 -4.03 -11.61 20.56
N ALA A 3 -3.70 -10.99 21.69
CA ALA A 3 -2.37 -10.39 21.92
C ALA A 3 -1.20 -11.37 21.68
N ILE A 4 -1.36 -12.64 22.11
CA ILE A 4 -0.37 -13.71 21.92
C ILE A 4 -0.18 -14.04 20.43
N GLN A 5 -1.28 -14.12 19.68
CA GLN A 5 -1.23 -14.43 18.24
C GLN A 5 -0.59 -13.29 17.45
N LEU A 6 -0.89 -12.04 17.80
CA LEU A 6 -0.33 -10.86 17.15
C LEU A 6 1.19 -10.81 17.36
N TYR A 7 1.64 -11.04 18.60
CA TYR A 7 3.06 -11.09 18.91
C TYR A 7 3.78 -12.19 18.12
N ALA A 8 3.28 -13.44 18.20
CA ALA A 8 3.92 -14.58 17.58
C ALA A 8 4.00 -14.50 16.05
N THR A 9 3.01 -13.87 15.40
CA THR A 9 2.92 -13.85 13.92
C THR A 9 3.49 -12.58 13.29
N THR A 10 3.41 -11.43 13.96
CA THR A 10 3.76 -10.14 13.33
C THR A 10 4.80 -9.30 14.08
N MET A 11 4.97 -9.48 15.41
CA MET A 11 5.85 -8.62 16.19
C MET A 11 7.14 -9.28 16.68
N ASP A 12 7.19 -10.61 16.80
CA ASP A 12 8.39 -11.33 17.23
C ASP A 12 9.54 -11.09 16.24
N PRO A 13 10.65 -10.45 16.64
CA PRO A 13 11.79 -10.19 15.76
C PRO A 13 12.38 -11.43 15.08
N LYS A 14 12.21 -12.61 15.68
CA LYS A 14 12.70 -13.88 15.12
C LYS A 14 11.81 -14.41 13.99
N ASN A 15 10.51 -14.14 14.05
CA ASN A 15 9.51 -14.72 13.13
C ASN A 15 8.86 -13.67 12.21
N ARG A 16 8.96 -12.39 12.53
CA ARG A 16 8.33 -11.31 11.77
C ARG A 16 9.03 -11.10 10.43
N LEU A 17 8.23 -10.84 9.41
CA LEU A 17 8.69 -10.46 8.07
C LEU A 17 8.37 -8.99 7.85
N LEU A 18 9.39 -8.14 7.86
CA LEU A 18 9.24 -6.71 7.59
C LEU A 18 9.71 -6.38 6.17
N THR A 19 8.86 -5.68 5.43
CA THR A 19 9.21 -5.20 4.08
C THR A 19 9.73 -3.77 4.18
N LYS A 20 10.98 -3.56 3.77
CA LYS A 20 11.53 -2.21 3.62
C LYS A 20 11.03 -1.60 2.33
N ILE A 21 10.33 -0.48 2.42
CA ILE A 21 9.83 0.25 1.26
C ILE A 21 10.93 1.19 0.75
N THR A 22 11.21 1.14 -0.55
CA THR A 22 12.16 2.04 -1.22
C THR A 22 11.45 2.84 -2.31
N SER A 23 11.84 4.09 -2.47
CA SER A 23 11.31 4.98 -3.51
C SER A 23 12.35 5.17 -4.62
N ASN A 24 12.01 4.76 -5.84
CA ASN A 24 12.93 4.83 -6.98
C ASN A 24 12.72 6.07 -7.86
N ASN A 25 11.51 6.67 -7.83
CA ASN A 25 11.19 7.84 -8.63
C ASN A 25 10.15 8.72 -7.94
N VAL A 26 10.59 9.90 -7.48
CA VAL A 26 9.75 10.82 -6.71
C VAL A 26 8.58 11.36 -7.53
N LEU A 27 8.81 11.77 -8.78
CA LEU A 27 7.77 12.34 -9.65
C LEU A 27 6.65 11.34 -9.95
N LYS A 28 7.01 10.07 -10.20
CA LYS A 28 6.02 9.01 -10.43
C LYS A 28 5.22 8.72 -9.15
N ASN A 29 5.87 8.75 -8.00
CA ASN A 29 5.20 8.53 -6.72
C ASN A 29 4.20 9.64 -6.43
N ASP A 30 4.58 10.91 -6.62
CA ASP A 30 3.68 12.05 -6.43
C ASP A 30 2.46 11.98 -7.35
N TYR A 31 2.66 11.57 -8.60
CA TYR A 31 1.55 11.33 -9.52
C TYR A 31 0.61 10.22 -9.03
N ILE A 32 1.15 9.10 -8.55
CA ILE A 32 0.34 7.99 -8.00
C ILE A 32 -0.41 8.43 -6.75
N PHE A 33 0.23 9.16 -5.84
CA PHE A 33 -0.42 9.71 -4.65
C PHE A 33 -1.56 10.66 -5.01
N ASN A 34 -1.35 11.58 -5.94
CA ASN A 34 -2.41 12.50 -6.39
C ASN A 34 -3.55 11.76 -7.11
N THR A 35 -3.25 10.71 -7.87
CA THR A 35 -4.27 9.92 -8.58
C THR A 35 -5.12 9.08 -7.62
N LEU A 36 -4.51 8.51 -6.58
CA LEU A 36 -5.18 7.60 -5.65
C LEU A 36 -5.77 8.29 -4.42
N LEU A 37 -5.13 9.35 -3.93
CA LEU A 37 -5.47 10.05 -2.69
C LEU A 37 -5.90 11.51 -2.91
N GLY A 38 -5.70 12.06 -4.10
CA GLY A 38 -6.08 13.44 -4.41
C GLY A 38 -7.60 13.66 -4.44
N ALA A 39 -7.98 14.93 -4.57
CA ALA A 39 -9.38 15.37 -4.56
C ALA A 39 -10.17 14.93 -5.81
N ASN A 40 -9.50 14.63 -6.92
CA ASN A 40 -10.17 14.32 -8.18
C ASN A 40 -10.67 12.85 -8.20
N VAL A 41 -11.96 12.68 -7.96
CA VAL A 41 -12.63 11.37 -7.94
C VAL A 41 -12.59 10.67 -9.30
N ASN A 42 -12.64 11.40 -10.42
CA ASN A 42 -12.66 10.80 -11.75
C ASN A 42 -11.35 10.10 -12.11
N LEU A 43 -10.20 10.69 -11.75
CA LEU A 43 -8.89 10.08 -11.97
C LEU A 43 -8.79 8.71 -11.26
N ARG A 44 -9.28 8.64 -10.02
CA ARG A 44 -9.31 7.40 -9.23
C ARG A 44 -10.20 6.34 -9.85
N LYS A 45 -11.39 6.71 -10.34
CA LYS A 45 -12.33 5.79 -11.02
C LYS A 45 -11.71 5.20 -12.29
N ILE A 46 -11.03 6.01 -13.09
CA ILE A 46 -10.33 5.56 -14.30
C ILE A 46 -9.22 4.57 -13.93
N PHE A 47 -8.43 4.89 -12.89
CA PHE A 47 -7.37 4.00 -12.41
C PHE A 47 -7.93 2.63 -11.99
N ILE A 48 -9.00 2.59 -11.19
CA ILE A 48 -9.62 1.34 -10.75
C ILE A 48 -10.11 0.54 -11.96
N LYS A 49 -10.87 1.15 -12.88
CA LYS A 49 -11.36 0.46 -14.08
C LYS A 49 -10.23 -0.12 -14.94
N LYS A 50 -9.08 0.53 -14.99
CA LYS A 50 -7.93 0.09 -15.78
C LYS A 50 -7.25 -1.17 -15.21
N TYR A 51 -7.20 -1.32 -13.89
CA TYR A 51 -6.46 -2.40 -13.21
C TYR A 51 -7.35 -3.44 -12.53
N PHE A 52 -8.67 -3.26 -12.60
CA PHE A 52 -9.63 -4.25 -12.12
C PHE A 52 -9.72 -5.41 -13.12
N TYR A 53 -9.33 -6.60 -12.68
CA TYR A 53 -9.55 -7.85 -13.41
C TYR A 53 -10.72 -8.59 -12.75
N TYR A 54 -11.64 -9.11 -13.56
CA TYR A 54 -12.78 -9.93 -13.15
C TYR A 54 -12.38 -11.37 -12.86
#